data_AF-A0A836RIV2-F1
#
_entry.id   AF-A0A836RIV2-F1
#
_cell.length_a   1.000
_cell.length_b   1.000
_cell.length_c   1.000
_cell.angle_alpha   90.00
_cell.angle_beta   90.00
_cell.angle_gamma   90.00
#
_symmetry.space_group_name_H-M   'P 1'
#
loop_
_entity.id
_entity.type
_entity.pdbx_description
1 polymer ?
#
loop_
_entity_poly.entity_id
_entity_poly.type
_entity_poly.pdbx_seq_one_letter_code
_entity_poly.pdbx_strand_id
1 'polypeptide(L)'
;AKKIAKMGEAVLDRLLELSESGVWFTRAAAALGLGELGMEPAVPSLARILKKDRNRTVIKEATVAIARILIRNHRDISYLDQFGIRMEFLSYLNEYARELKPRLGLKSD
;
A
#
# COMPACT_ATOMS: atom_id res chain seq x y z
N ALA A 1 -7.16 -22.46 -11.42
CA ALA A 1 -6.26 -21.81 -10.42
C ALA A 1 -5.00 -21.22 -11.06
N LYS A 2 -4.08 -22.01 -11.65
CA LYS A 2 -2.77 -21.53 -12.17
C LYS A 2 -2.82 -20.35 -13.16
N LYS A 3 -3.81 -20.33 -14.07
CA LYS A 3 -4.01 -19.23 -15.03
C LYS A 3 -4.38 -17.90 -14.36
N ILE A 4 -5.17 -17.94 -13.30
CA ILE A 4 -5.61 -16.75 -12.54
C ILE A 4 -4.44 -16.21 -11.71
N ALA A 5 -3.66 -17.09 -11.08
CA ALA A 5 -2.45 -16.71 -10.35
C ALA A 5 -1.44 -15.96 -11.25
N LYS A 6 -1.13 -16.52 -12.43
CA LYS A 6 -0.24 -15.88 -13.42
C LYS A 6 -0.75 -14.51 -13.90
N MET A 7 -2.07 -14.34 -13.99
CA MET A 7 -2.66 -13.05 -14.35
C MET A 7 -2.52 -12.04 -13.22
N GLY A 8 -2.67 -12.47 -11.96
CA GLY A 8 -2.39 -11.63 -10.80
C GLY A 8 -0.95 -11.13 -10.75
N GLU A 9 0.02 -12.01 -11.03
CA GLU A 9 1.44 -11.64 -11.14
C GLU A 9 1.69 -10.62 -12.26
N ALA A 10 1.14 -10.83 -13.45
CA ALA A 10 1.30 -9.88 -14.56
C ALA A 10 0.67 -8.51 -14.25
N VAL A 11 -0.48 -8.49 -13.56
CA VAL A 11 -1.13 -7.24 -13.12
C VAL A 11 -0.29 -6.55 -12.05
N LEU A 12 0.26 -7.31 -11.10
CA LEU A 12 1.18 -6.79 -10.10
C LEU A 12 2.37 -6.07 -10.76
N ASP A 13 3.08 -6.74 -11.67
CA ASP A 13 4.27 -6.20 -12.33
C ASP A 13 3.95 -4.88 -13.05
N ARG A 14 2.83 -4.83 -13.77
CA ARG A 14 2.44 -3.62 -14.49
C ARG A 14 2.09 -2.47 -13.55
N LEU A 15 1.40 -2.75 -12.45
CA LEU A 15 1.06 -1.73 -11.45
C LEU A 15 2.30 -1.23 -10.70
N LEU A 16 3.28 -2.11 -10.43
CA LEU A 16 4.55 -1.72 -9.83
C LEU A 16 5.29 -0.71 -10.72
N GLU A 17 5.42 -0.98 -12.02
CA GLU A 17 6.06 -0.08 -12.98
C GLU A 17 5.38 1.31 -13.02
N LEU A 18 4.04 1.32 -13.06
CA LEU A 18 3.27 2.56 -13.09
C LEU A 18 3.38 3.35 -11.78
N SER A 19 3.53 2.67 -10.65
CA SER A 19 3.67 3.29 -9.33
C SER A 19 4.97 4.08 -9.16
N GLU A 20 5.99 3.83 -9.98
CA GLU A 20 7.31 4.46 -9.87
C GLU A 20 7.59 5.54 -10.93
N SER A 21 7.07 5.37 -12.14
CA SER A 21 7.47 6.18 -13.31
C SER A 21 6.40 7.13 -13.85
N GLY A 22 5.15 6.99 -13.39
CA GLY A 22 4.02 7.75 -13.89
C GLY A 22 3.97 9.20 -13.38
N VAL A 23 3.14 10.02 -14.02
CA VAL A 23 2.65 11.29 -13.44
C VAL A 23 1.80 11.01 -12.20
N TRP A 24 1.62 12.02 -11.33
CA TRP A 24 1.06 11.79 -9.98
C TRP A 24 -0.27 11.01 -9.98
N PHE A 25 -1.19 11.28 -10.90
CA PHE A 25 -2.48 10.58 -10.93
C PHE A 25 -2.35 9.12 -11.37
N THR A 26 -1.42 8.79 -12.27
CA THR A 26 -1.13 7.40 -12.64
C THR A 26 -0.49 6.62 -11.50
N ARG A 27 0.40 7.25 -10.71
CA ARG A 27 0.99 6.61 -9.52
C ARG A 27 -0.06 6.38 -8.43
N ALA A 28 -0.95 7.33 -8.21
CA ALA A 28 -2.06 7.19 -7.26
C ALA A 28 -3.01 6.05 -7.68
N ALA A 29 -3.40 5.99 -8.94
CA ALA A 29 -4.21 4.91 -9.48
C ALA A 29 -3.51 3.54 -9.38
N ALA A 30 -2.20 3.50 -9.63
CA ALA A 30 -1.40 2.29 -9.47
C ALA A 30 -1.38 1.82 -8.01
N ALA A 31 -1.14 2.73 -7.05
CA ALA A 31 -1.16 2.42 -5.62
C ALA A 31 -2.52 1.87 -5.17
N LEU A 32 -3.62 2.50 -5.62
CA LEU A 32 -4.98 2.01 -5.38
C LEU A 32 -5.15 0.56 -5.89
N GLY A 33 -4.77 0.31 -7.15
CA GLY A 33 -4.85 -1.02 -7.76
C GLY A 33 -4.00 -2.07 -7.03
N LEU A 34 -2.81 -1.71 -6.55
CA LEU A 34 -1.97 -2.61 -5.73
C LEU A 34 -2.66 -2.99 -4.42
N GLY A 35 -3.36 -2.04 -3.79
CA GLY A 35 -4.17 -2.30 -2.60
C GLY A 35 -5.36 -3.22 -2.85
N GLU A 36 -6.04 -3.06 -4.00
CA GLU A 36 -7.15 -3.92 -4.44
C GLU A 36 -6.68 -5.34 -4.81
N LEU A 37 -5.49 -5.45 -5.40
CA LEU A 37 -4.85 -6.73 -5.66
C LEU A 37 -4.47 -7.42 -4.34
N GLY A 38 -4.02 -6.65 -3.34
CA GLY A 38 -3.80 -7.12 -1.98
C GLY A 38 -2.60 -8.06 -1.83
N MET A 39 -1.67 -8.05 -2.80
CA MET A 39 -0.50 -8.93 -2.81
C MET A 39 0.65 -8.30 -2.02
N GLU A 40 1.19 -9.03 -1.03
CA GLU A 40 2.30 -8.58 -0.17
C GLU A 40 3.56 -8.09 -0.93
N PRO A 41 3.95 -8.69 -2.08
CA PRO A 41 5.07 -8.18 -2.88
C PRO A 41 4.94 -6.72 -3.34
N ALA A 42 3.75 -6.09 -3.24
CA ALA A 42 3.58 -4.67 -3.52
C ALA A 42 4.11 -3.74 -2.42
N VAL A 43 4.22 -4.22 -1.17
CA VAL A 43 4.55 -3.39 0.00
C VAL A 43 5.89 -2.66 -0.14
N PRO A 44 6.99 -3.26 -0.67
CA PRO A 44 8.24 -2.53 -0.88
C PRO A 44 8.11 -1.30 -1.80
N SER A 45 7.27 -1.37 -2.84
CA SER A 45 7.05 -0.21 -3.73
C SER A 45 6.23 0.87 -3.04
N LEU A 46 5.14 0.48 -2.37
CA LEU A 46 4.31 1.39 -1.59
C LEU A 46 5.11 2.07 -0.46
N ALA A 47 6.05 1.34 0.16
CA ALA A 47 6.99 1.87 1.15
C ALA A 47 7.92 2.95 0.56
N ARG A 48 8.39 2.77 -0.69
CA ARG A 48 9.16 3.81 -1.40
C ARG A 48 8.31 5.07 -1.64
N ILE A 49 7.02 4.92 -1.98
CA ILE A 49 6.11 6.05 -2.14
C ILE A 49 5.99 6.85 -0.85
N LEU A 50 5.72 6.20 0.30
CA LEU A 50 5.59 6.89 1.58
C LEU A 50 6.86 7.69 1.95
N LYS A 51 8.03 7.19 1.58
CA LYS A 51 9.33 7.79 1.89
C LYS A 51 9.76 8.89 0.93
N LYS A 52 9.38 8.81 -0.35
CA LYS A 52 9.99 9.61 -1.42
C LYS A 52 9.02 10.44 -2.25
N ASP A 53 7.76 10.04 -2.34
CA ASP A 53 6.78 10.81 -3.11
C ASP A 53 6.44 12.11 -2.36
N ARG A 54 6.11 13.15 -3.11
CA ARG A 54 5.75 14.47 -2.58
C ARG A 54 4.28 14.81 -2.82
N ASN A 55 3.59 14.03 -3.65
CA ASN A 55 2.20 14.24 -3.94
C ASN A 55 1.32 13.57 -2.88
N ARG A 56 0.57 14.38 -2.12
CA ARG A 56 -0.29 13.91 -1.02
C ARG A 56 -1.33 12.88 -1.46
N THR A 57 -1.87 13.00 -2.68
CA THR A 57 -2.82 12.02 -3.20
C THR A 57 -2.16 10.65 -3.39
N VAL A 58 -0.93 10.63 -3.92
CA VAL A 58 -0.18 9.36 -4.09
C VAL A 58 0.16 8.73 -2.74
N ILE A 59 0.60 9.53 -1.76
CA ILE A 59 0.89 9.07 -0.39
C ILE A 59 -0.37 8.52 0.29
N LYS A 60 -1.51 9.21 0.16
CA LYS A 60 -2.81 8.75 0.65
C LYS A 60 -3.15 7.38 0.08
N GLU A 61 -3.12 7.21 -1.24
CA GLU A 61 -3.47 5.94 -1.87
C GLU A 61 -2.49 4.82 -1.49
N ALA A 62 -1.19 5.11 -1.36
CA ALA A 62 -0.23 4.13 -0.89
C ALA A 62 -0.45 3.71 0.57
N THR A 63 -0.82 4.66 1.43
CA THR A 63 -1.15 4.38 2.84
C THR A 63 -2.37 3.47 2.94
N VAL A 64 -3.45 3.79 2.23
CA VAL A 64 -4.66 2.95 2.17
C VAL A 64 -4.34 1.58 1.59
N ALA A 65 -3.52 1.51 0.54
CA ALA A 65 -3.12 0.26 -0.09
C ALA A 65 -2.35 -0.66 0.86
N ILE A 66 -1.36 -0.13 1.60
CA ILE A 66 -0.63 -0.91 2.61
C ILE A 66 -1.60 -1.43 3.67
N ALA A 67 -2.50 -0.59 4.20
CA ALA A 67 -3.47 -1.02 5.20
C ALA A 67 -4.36 -2.16 4.68
N ARG A 68 -4.85 -2.06 3.43
CA ARG A 68 -5.65 -3.13 2.79
C ARG A 68 -4.87 -4.43 2.64
N ILE A 69 -3.60 -4.35 2.21
CA ILE A 69 -2.73 -5.52 2.07
C ILE A 69 -2.54 -6.19 3.44
N LEU A 70 -2.24 -5.43 4.49
CA LEU A 70 -2.08 -5.99 5.84
C LEU A 70 -3.34 -6.70 6.32
N ILE A 71 -4.49 -6.02 6.24
CA ILE A 71 -5.80 -6.56 6.66
C ILE A 71 -6.12 -7.85 5.90
N ARG A 72 -5.93 -7.85 4.57
CA ARG A 72 -6.25 -9.00 3.71
C ARG A 72 -5.38 -10.22 3.99
N ASN A 73 -4.11 -10.00 4.32
CA ASN A 73 -3.15 -11.07 4.60
C ASN A 73 -3.01 -11.35 6.10
N HIS A 74 -3.92 -10.81 6.93
CA HIS A 74 -3.90 -10.97 8.39
C HIS A 74 -2.54 -10.62 9.02
N ARG A 75 -1.88 -9.57 8.50
CA ARG A 75 -0.61 -9.08 9.01
C ARG A 75 -0.83 -8.01 10.06
N ASP A 76 -0.10 -8.15 11.15
CA ASP A 76 0.05 -7.10 12.15
C ASP A 76 0.88 -5.94 11.58
N ILE A 77 0.67 -4.74 12.12
CA ILE A 77 1.42 -3.54 11.73
C ILE A 77 2.94 -3.69 11.90
N SER A 78 3.39 -4.61 12.76
CA SER A 78 4.80 -4.94 12.93
C SER A 78 5.47 -5.53 11.70
N TYR A 79 4.69 -6.08 10.77
CA TYR A 79 5.18 -6.47 9.45
C TYR A 79 5.89 -5.30 8.72
N LEU A 80 5.53 -4.05 9.02
CA LEU A 80 6.11 -2.88 8.38
C LEU A 80 7.55 -2.54 8.85
N ASP A 81 8.03 -3.16 9.93
CA ASP A 81 9.38 -2.91 10.45
C ASP A 81 10.49 -3.33 9.51
N GLN A 82 10.30 -4.46 8.82
CA GLN A 82 11.30 -4.98 7.88
C GLN A 82 11.56 -4.02 6.72
N PHE A 83 10.65 -3.06 6.49
CA PHE A 83 10.77 -2.01 5.49
C PHE A 83 11.15 -0.65 6.11
N GLY A 84 11.24 -0.57 7.43
CA GLY A 84 11.48 0.65 8.19
C GLY A 84 10.53 1.77 7.81
N ILE A 85 9.22 1.47 7.68
CA ILE A 85 8.17 2.46 7.35
C ILE A 85 7.07 2.53 8.40
N ARG A 86 7.17 1.79 9.52
CA ARG A 86 6.06 1.72 10.49
C ARG A 86 5.66 3.11 10.98
N MET A 87 6.62 3.97 11.31
CA MET A 87 6.34 5.30 11.85
C MET A 87 5.72 6.24 10.81
N GLU A 88 6.25 6.25 9.59
CA GLU A 88 5.73 7.02 8.46
C GLU A 88 4.33 6.56 8.10
N PHE A 89 4.12 5.24 8.05
CA PHE A 89 2.80 4.66 7.82
C PHE A 89 1.81 5.07 8.89
N LEU A 90 2.15 4.97 10.18
CA LEU A 90 1.24 5.38 11.27
C LEU A 90 0.91 6.87 11.20
N SER A 91 1.89 7.71 10.89
CA SER A 91 1.69 9.15 10.69
C SER A 91 0.68 9.43 9.58
N TYR A 92 0.85 8.81 8.41
CA TYR A 92 -0.08 8.99 7.29
C TYR A 92 -1.42 8.28 7.48
N LEU A 93 -1.45 7.14 8.18
CA LEU A 93 -2.68 6.41 8.49
C LEU A 93 -3.60 7.27 9.35
N ASN A 94 -3.05 7.97 10.33
CA ASN A 94 -3.78 8.94 11.15
C ASN A 94 -4.40 10.06 10.31
N GLU A 95 -3.77 10.43 9.20
CA GLU A 95 -4.27 11.49 8.33
C GLU A 95 -5.31 10.98 7.31
N TYR A 96 -5.03 9.85 6.66
CA TYR A 96 -5.70 9.46 5.43
C TYR A 96 -6.64 8.26 5.54
N ALA A 97 -6.53 7.46 6.61
CA ALA A 97 -7.23 6.18 6.71
C ALA A 97 -7.59 5.83 8.17
N ARG A 98 -8.13 6.81 8.90
CA ARG A 98 -8.50 6.67 10.32
C ARG A 98 -9.48 5.52 10.54
N GLU A 99 -10.37 5.29 9.59
CA GLU A 99 -11.37 4.22 9.60
C GLU A 99 -10.75 2.82 9.53
N LEU A 100 -9.48 2.70 9.10
CA LEU A 100 -8.78 1.42 9.02
C LEU A 100 -8.03 1.07 10.31
N LYS A 101 -7.84 2.01 11.25
CA LYS A 101 -7.16 1.77 12.53
C LYS A 101 -7.71 0.55 13.30
N PRO A 102 -9.03 0.43 13.53
CA PRO A 102 -9.55 -0.69 14.33
C PRO A 102 -9.32 -2.03 13.64
N ARG A 103 -9.32 -2.06 12.31
CA ARG A 103 -9.12 -3.26 11.50
C ARG A 103 -7.66 -3.74 11.53
N LEU A 104 -6.74 -2.84 11.87
CA LEU A 104 -5.33 -3.12 12.10
C LEU A 104 -5.02 -3.42 13.57
N GLY A 105 -6.04 -3.55 14.44
CA GLY A 105 -5.85 -3.76 15.88
C GLY A 105 -5.35 -2.52 16.63
N LEU A 106 -5.39 -1.33 16.00
CA LEU A 106 -5.00 -0.07 16.63
C LEU A 106 -6.19 0.52 17.37
N LYS A 107 -5.92 1.13 18.53
CA LYS A 107 -6.94 1.88 19.25
C LYS A 107 -7.33 3.12 18.44
N SER A 108 -8.62 3.42 18.44
CA SER A 108 -9.09 4.75 18.05
C SER A 108 -8.74 5.69 19.20
N ASP A 109 -7.81 6.61 18.96
CA ASP A 109 -7.53 7.71 19.90
C ASP A 109 -8.74 8.64 20.02
#